data_AF-A0A3G8GSJ0-F1
#
_entry.id   AF-A0A3G8GSJ0-F1
#
_cell.length_a   1.000
_cell.length_b   1.000
_cell.length_c   1.000
_cell.angle_alpha   90.00
_cell.angle_beta   90.00
_cell.angle_gamma   90.00
#
_symmetry.space_group_name_H-M   'P 1'
#
loop_
_entity.id
_entity.type
_entity.pdbx_description
1 polymer ?
#
loop_
_entity_poly.entity_id
_entity_poly.type
_entity_poly.pdbx_seq_one_letter_code
_entity_poly.pdbx_strand_id
1 'polypeptide(L)'
;MTNDPTGGARTAAWRAVAELYHAYFTGIVLYVSSRHGTASATEFVYEVFCRQRRERFLPGLKKLGLDGLPHAVAAAQYHYLSNHIGGVSVEYMYESDRKAWIRYAAPRWIWAGTALCGIAPEVSRAMLMGWHAQNGVMLRNPRLGFVCTKQTADGQSGLEGYYYEYDHDLLPHERLRFARHEDAPDFDPEQAPRLPTREWPAARLAKAHRNYAMEYVRSAFPTALQLWGPDEAAHRLRMAGRMIGMQFHHQTARDLGGDYTPDAAGFARFVADLGAAHGDDSRVERRADGALDVHQDGWTFLAGLEECHPALGPAWNGLLEGCMQAHNRRLELDFHSGRNESGGHSLAWTIR
;
A
#
# COMPACT_ATOMS: atom_id res chain seq x y z
N MET A 1 16.08 2.08 30.11
CA MET A 1 15.62 2.08 28.71
C MET A 1 16.62 2.89 27.91
N THR A 2 17.62 2.23 27.33
CA THR A 2 18.58 2.87 26.43
C THR A 2 17.83 3.19 25.14
N ASN A 3 17.54 4.47 24.91
CA ASN A 3 17.16 4.96 23.59
C ASN A 3 18.34 4.65 22.67
N ASP A 4 18.18 3.65 21.81
CA ASP A 4 19.09 3.40 20.71
C ASP A 4 18.82 4.46 19.62
N PRO A 5 19.67 5.49 19.48
CA PRO A 5 19.46 6.55 18.51
C PRO A 5 19.42 6.00 17.06
N THR A 6 20.07 4.84 16.82
CA THR A 6 20.09 4.20 15.50
C THR A 6 18.76 3.50 15.18
N GLY A 7 18.09 2.93 16.19
CA GLY A 7 16.76 2.33 16.06
C GLY A 7 15.65 3.37 15.77
N GLY A 8 15.78 4.56 16.35
CA GLY A 8 14.88 5.69 16.11
C GLY A 8 14.96 6.23 14.68
N ALA A 9 16.18 6.50 14.19
CA ALA A 9 16.41 6.99 12.83
C ALA A 9 15.94 5.99 11.76
N ARG A 10 16.23 4.70 11.95
CA ARG A 10 15.77 3.64 11.05
C ARG A 10 14.24 3.51 10.99
N THR A 11 13.58 3.72 12.13
CA THR A 11 12.11 3.72 12.20
C THR A 11 11.50 4.89 11.44
N ALA A 12 12.11 6.08 11.51
CA ALA A 12 11.68 7.25 10.74
C ALA A 12 11.83 7.02 9.23
N ALA A 13 12.97 6.50 8.79
CA ALA A 13 13.22 6.18 7.39
C ALA A 13 12.21 5.17 6.81
N TRP A 14 11.83 4.14 7.59
CA TRP A 14 10.78 3.20 7.18
C TRP A 14 9.40 3.85 7.05
N ARG A 15 9.07 4.81 7.93
CA ARG A 15 7.83 5.59 7.80
C ARG A 15 7.87 6.47 6.56
N ALA A 16 8.99 7.13 6.24
CA ALA A 16 9.15 7.93 5.03
C ALA A 16 8.81 7.13 3.76
N VAL A 17 9.33 5.89 3.67
CA VAL A 17 8.98 4.96 2.59
C VAL A 17 7.50 4.57 2.64
N ALA A 18 6.96 4.27 3.82
CA ALA A 18 5.54 3.92 3.95
C ALA A 18 4.62 5.03 3.39
N GLU A 19 4.86 6.27 3.81
CA GLU A 19 4.09 7.45 3.36
C GLU A 19 4.24 7.69 1.85
N LEU A 20 5.44 7.57 1.29
CA LEU A 20 5.67 7.74 -0.14
C LEU A 20 4.90 6.70 -0.98
N TYR A 21 4.91 5.43 -0.57
CA TYR A 21 4.20 4.36 -1.30
C TYR A 21 2.70 4.44 -1.11
N HIS A 22 2.25 4.82 0.08
CA HIS A 22 0.86 5.10 0.35
C HIS A 22 0.34 6.22 -0.58
N ALA A 23 1.04 7.35 -0.62
CA ALA A 23 0.75 8.44 -1.54
C ALA A 23 0.81 7.98 -3.00
N TYR A 24 1.76 7.12 -3.37
CA TYR A 24 1.88 6.62 -4.73
C TYR A 24 0.68 5.77 -5.13
N PHE A 25 0.23 4.85 -4.28
CA PHE A 25 -0.97 4.05 -4.56
C PHE A 25 -2.21 4.94 -4.74
N THR A 26 -2.46 5.86 -3.80
CA THR A 26 -3.56 6.82 -3.91
C THR A 26 -3.44 7.68 -5.18
N GLY A 27 -2.22 8.11 -5.52
CA GLY A 27 -1.91 8.85 -6.73
C GLY A 27 -2.19 8.09 -8.02
N ILE A 28 -1.90 6.79 -8.08
CA ILE A 28 -2.24 5.92 -9.23
C ILE A 28 -3.76 5.88 -9.41
N VAL A 29 -4.52 5.66 -8.33
CA VAL A 29 -5.99 5.59 -8.42
C VAL A 29 -6.58 6.93 -8.87
N LEU A 30 -6.11 8.05 -8.32
CA LEU A 30 -6.54 9.39 -8.74
C LEU A 30 -6.14 9.71 -10.19
N TYR A 31 -4.96 9.30 -10.62
CA TYR A 31 -4.50 9.45 -12.00
C TYR A 31 -5.46 8.77 -12.96
N VAL A 32 -5.77 7.51 -12.69
CA VAL A 32 -6.69 6.71 -13.54
C VAL A 32 -8.09 7.31 -13.49
N SER A 33 -8.59 7.68 -12.31
CA SER A 33 -9.91 8.28 -12.16
C SER A 33 -10.05 9.57 -12.97
N SER A 34 -9.07 10.48 -12.86
CA SER A 34 -9.13 11.80 -13.49
C SER A 34 -8.82 11.79 -14.99
N ARG A 35 -7.95 10.89 -15.47
CA ARG A 35 -7.49 10.89 -16.88
C ARG A 35 -8.07 9.78 -17.74
N HIS A 36 -8.56 8.71 -17.12
CA HIS A 36 -9.11 7.54 -17.80
C HIS A 36 -10.53 7.18 -17.35
N GLY A 37 -11.11 8.00 -16.46
CA GLY A 37 -12.50 7.89 -16.02
C GLY A 37 -12.75 6.88 -14.90
N THR A 38 -13.91 7.04 -14.25
CA THR A 38 -14.34 6.24 -13.10
C THR A 38 -14.40 4.74 -13.39
N ALA A 39 -14.83 4.34 -14.60
CA ALA A 39 -14.93 2.93 -14.97
C ALA A 39 -13.56 2.23 -14.93
N SER A 40 -12.55 2.85 -15.55
CA SER A 40 -11.17 2.33 -15.56
C SER A 40 -10.58 2.24 -14.15
N ALA A 41 -10.85 3.24 -13.30
CA ALA A 41 -10.40 3.24 -11.91
C ALA A 41 -11.11 2.16 -11.07
N THR A 42 -12.40 1.94 -11.32
CA THR A 42 -13.22 0.92 -10.65
C THR A 42 -12.70 -0.47 -10.98
N GLU A 43 -12.48 -0.78 -12.26
CA GLU A 43 -11.92 -2.06 -12.70
C GLU A 43 -10.53 -2.29 -12.12
N PHE A 44 -9.66 -1.27 -12.19
CA PHE A 44 -8.31 -1.34 -11.65
C PHE A 44 -8.30 -1.64 -10.14
N VAL A 45 -9.07 -0.88 -9.36
CA VAL A 45 -9.16 -1.09 -7.91
C VAL A 45 -9.73 -2.48 -7.61
N TYR A 46 -10.80 -2.90 -8.29
CA TYR A 46 -11.37 -4.25 -8.11
C TYR A 46 -10.30 -5.33 -8.31
N GLU A 47 -9.53 -5.29 -9.40
CA GLU A 47 -8.53 -6.30 -9.71
C GLU A 47 -7.32 -6.26 -8.76
N VAL A 48 -6.90 -5.07 -8.31
CA VAL A 48 -5.85 -4.94 -7.28
C VAL A 48 -6.25 -5.67 -6.01
N PHE A 49 -7.47 -5.42 -5.52
CA PHE A 49 -7.97 -6.08 -4.32
C PHE A 49 -8.25 -7.57 -4.54
N CYS A 50 -8.68 -7.99 -5.74
CA CYS A 50 -8.79 -9.41 -6.07
C CYS A 50 -7.44 -10.13 -6.04
N ARG A 51 -6.37 -9.52 -6.55
CA ARG A 51 -5.01 -10.07 -6.46
C ARG A 51 -4.58 -10.19 -5.01
N GLN A 52 -4.59 -9.08 -4.29
CA GLN A 52 -4.03 -9.01 -2.96
C GLN A 52 -4.85 -9.90 -1.97
N ARG A 53 -6.17 -10.08 -2.18
CA ARG A 53 -6.98 -11.05 -1.44
C ARG A 53 -6.48 -12.48 -1.65
N ARG A 54 -6.27 -12.89 -2.91
CA ARG A 54 -5.80 -14.24 -3.27
C ARG A 54 -4.45 -14.56 -2.63
N GLU A 55 -3.56 -13.58 -2.61
CA GLU A 55 -2.19 -13.74 -2.14
C GLU A 55 -2.05 -13.63 -0.61
N ARG A 56 -2.90 -12.82 0.05
CA ARG A 56 -2.66 -12.41 1.45
C ARG A 56 -3.70 -12.90 2.45
N PHE A 57 -4.96 -13.10 2.05
CA PHE A 57 -6.04 -13.31 3.02
C PHE A 57 -5.88 -14.60 3.86
N LEU A 58 -5.87 -15.77 3.21
CA LEU A 58 -5.74 -17.05 3.92
C LEU A 58 -4.38 -17.22 4.63
N PRO A 59 -3.24 -16.90 4.01
CA PRO A 59 -1.96 -16.95 4.71
C PRO A 59 -1.90 -16.00 5.92
N GLY A 60 -2.49 -14.81 5.79
CA GLY A 60 -2.52 -13.82 6.86
C GLY A 60 -3.45 -14.21 8.01
N LEU A 61 -4.61 -14.81 7.74
CA LEU A 61 -5.49 -15.40 8.76
C LEU A 61 -4.75 -16.41 9.63
N LYS A 62 -4.06 -17.38 9.00
CA LYS A 62 -3.26 -18.39 9.71
C LYS A 62 -2.14 -17.78 10.53
N LYS A 63 -1.42 -16.82 9.94
CA LYS A 63 -0.33 -16.11 10.61
C LYS A 63 -0.79 -15.34 11.86
N LEU A 64 -2.03 -14.89 11.88
CA LEU A 64 -2.64 -14.20 13.00
C LEU A 64 -3.37 -15.15 13.97
N GLY A 65 -3.39 -16.46 13.70
CA GLY A 65 -4.06 -17.46 14.55
C GLY A 65 -5.60 -17.35 14.53
N LEU A 66 -6.18 -16.88 13.42
CA LEU A 66 -7.60 -16.58 13.31
C LEU A 66 -8.40 -17.68 12.58
N ASP A 67 -7.74 -18.71 12.07
CA ASP A 67 -8.32 -19.75 11.21
C ASP A 67 -9.20 -20.77 11.96
N GLY A 68 -9.22 -20.72 13.29
CA GLY A 68 -10.15 -21.51 14.13
C GLY A 68 -11.40 -20.76 14.58
N LEU A 69 -11.54 -19.47 14.25
CA LEU A 69 -12.68 -18.64 14.69
C LEU A 69 -13.89 -18.80 13.76
N PRO A 70 -15.12 -18.50 14.24
CA PRO A 70 -16.28 -18.36 13.37
C PRO A 70 -16.00 -17.40 12.22
N HIS A 71 -16.46 -17.73 11.01
CA HIS A 71 -15.97 -17.07 9.80
C HIS A 71 -16.26 -15.56 9.73
N ALA A 72 -17.40 -15.11 10.27
CA ALA A 72 -17.68 -13.67 10.37
C ALA A 72 -16.69 -12.96 11.30
N VAL A 73 -16.41 -13.56 12.45
CA VAL A 73 -15.44 -13.09 13.44
C VAL A 73 -14.02 -13.11 12.85
N ALA A 74 -13.60 -14.21 12.25
CA ALA A 74 -12.28 -14.38 11.64
C ALA A 74 -12.01 -13.31 10.56
N ALA A 75 -12.99 -13.08 9.68
CA ALA A 75 -12.88 -12.08 8.62
C ALA A 75 -12.77 -10.65 9.20
N ALA A 76 -13.60 -10.30 10.18
CA ALA A 76 -13.57 -8.99 10.83
C ALA A 76 -12.27 -8.75 11.61
N GLN A 77 -11.83 -9.73 12.42
CA GLN A 77 -10.57 -9.63 13.19
C GLN A 77 -9.34 -9.60 12.29
N TYR A 78 -9.33 -10.36 11.18
CA TYR A 78 -8.26 -10.27 10.19
C TYR A 78 -8.11 -8.85 9.67
N HIS A 79 -9.24 -8.23 9.30
CA HIS A 79 -9.25 -6.89 8.78
C HIS A 79 -8.82 -5.87 9.81
N TYR A 80 -9.28 -5.98 11.05
CA TYR A 80 -8.83 -5.14 12.15
C TYR A 80 -7.30 -5.25 12.37
N LEU A 81 -6.80 -6.47 12.62
CA LEU A 81 -5.39 -6.68 12.98
C LEU A 81 -4.42 -6.39 11.84
N SER A 82 -4.71 -6.86 10.62
CA SER A 82 -3.82 -6.65 9.46
C SER A 82 -3.70 -5.18 9.07
N ASN A 83 -4.80 -4.44 9.12
CA ASN A 83 -4.82 -3.00 8.84
C ASN A 83 -4.16 -2.20 9.97
N HIS A 84 -4.34 -2.62 11.24
CA HIS A 84 -3.66 -1.98 12.38
C HIS A 84 -2.13 -2.12 12.29
N ILE A 85 -1.62 -3.28 11.86
CA ILE A 85 -0.18 -3.46 11.54
C ILE A 85 0.27 -2.48 10.44
N GLY A 86 -0.62 -2.23 9.48
CA GLY A 86 -0.44 -1.26 8.40
C GLY A 86 -0.64 0.21 8.79
N GLY A 87 -0.84 0.52 10.08
CA GLY A 87 -1.04 1.91 10.54
C GLY A 87 -2.42 2.50 10.22
N VAL A 88 -3.38 1.68 9.80
CA VAL A 88 -4.74 2.12 9.46
C VAL A 88 -5.61 2.13 10.72
N SER A 89 -6.37 3.21 10.91
CA SER A 89 -7.37 3.28 11.99
C SER A 89 -8.58 2.41 11.65
N VAL A 90 -8.67 1.27 12.33
CA VAL A 90 -9.78 0.32 12.19
C VAL A 90 -10.32 -0.01 13.56
N GLU A 91 -11.64 -0.08 13.66
CA GLU A 91 -12.40 -0.48 14.83
C GLU A 91 -13.03 -1.85 14.54
N TYR A 92 -13.17 -2.66 15.58
CA TYR A 92 -13.77 -3.98 15.53
C TYR A 92 -14.80 -4.09 16.64
N MET A 93 -16.00 -4.56 16.30
CA MET A 93 -17.07 -4.75 17.28
C MET A 93 -17.71 -6.12 17.05
N TYR A 94 -17.53 -7.02 18.01
CA TYR A 94 -18.17 -8.32 18.02
C TYR A 94 -19.66 -8.18 18.32
N GLU A 95 -20.52 -8.88 17.58
CA GLU A 95 -21.96 -8.96 17.89
C GLU A 95 -22.37 -10.41 18.17
N SER A 96 -21.95 -11.35 17.34
CA SER A 96 -22.12 -12.79 17.53
C SER A 96 -21.13 -13.60 16.69
N ASP A 97 -21.06 -14.92 16.89
CA ASP A 97 -20.28 -15.82 16.04
C ASP A 97 -20.65 -15.70 14.54
N ARG A 98 -21.89 -15.26 14.25
CA ARG A 98 -22.39 -15.08 12.89
C ARG A 98 -22.31 -13.63 12.40
N LYS A 99 -22.00 -12.66 13.26
CA LYS A 99 -21.98 -11.23 12.91
C LYS A 99 -20.87 -10.46 13.62
N ALA A 100 -20.02 -9.80 12.85
CA ALA A 100 -18.97 -8.96 13.40
C ALA A 100 -18.73 -7.72 12.53
N TRP A 101 -18.60 -6.58 13.18
CA TRP A 101 -18.46 -5.27 12.56
C TRP A 101 -17.01 -4.88 12.40
N ILE A 102 -16.76 -4.09 11.36
CA ILE A 102 -15.53 -3.33 11.17
C ILE A 102 -15.87 -1.90 10.75
N ARG A 103 -15.04 -0.97 11.21
CA ARG A 103 -15.16 0.42 10.81
C ARG A 103 -13.79 1.02 10.58
N TYR A 104 -13.55 1.48 9.36
CA TYR A 104 -12.37 2.25 9.01
C TYR A 104 -12.69 3.73 9.27
N ALA A 105 -12.24 4.21 10.42
CA ALA A 105 -12.47 5.59 10.85
C ALA A 105 -11.72 6.60 9.97
N ALA A 106 -12.17 7.86 10.01
CA ALA A 106 -11.42 8.97 9.46
C ALA A 106 -10.16 9.25 10.33
N PRO A 107 -9.01 9.64 9.74
CA PRO A 107 -8.78 9.83 8.31
C PRO A 107 -8.73 8.48 7.55
N ARG A 108 -9.34 8.40 6.36
CA ARG A 108 -9.23 7.18 5.56
C ARG A 108 -7.84 7.06 4.98
N TRP A 109 -7.17 5.98 5.35
CA TRP A 109 -5.86 5.62 4.81
C TRP A 109 -5.90 5.55 3.29
N ILE A 110 -6.67 4.63 2.70
CA ILE A 110 -6.62 4.41 1.24
C ILE A 110 -6.93 5.66 0.38
N TRP A 111 -7.81 6.55 0.85
CA TRP A 111 -8.20 7.81 0.21
C TRP A 111 -7.69 9.00 1.03
N ALA A 112 -6.37 9.12 1.16
CA ALA A 112 -5.74 10.03 2.10
C ALA A 112 -5.94 11.52 1.75
N GLY A 113 -6.23 12.32 2.78
CA GLY A 113 -6.32 13.77 2.67
C GLY A 113 -7.39 14.22 1.67
N THR A 114 -7.05 15.19 0.83
CA THR A 114 -7.96 15.75 -0.18
C THR A 114 -8.27 14.79 -1.33
N ALA A 115 -7.54 13.67 -1.44
CA ALA A 115 -7.86 12.61 -2.40
C ALA A 115 -9.28 12.08 -2.19
N LEU A 116 -9.77 12.07 -0.94
CA LEU A 116 -11.12 11.63 -0.60
C LEU A 116 -12.19 12.32 -1.44
N CYS A 117 -12.03 13.61 -1.75
CA CYS A 117 -12.96 14.39 -2.57
C CYS A 117 -12.98 13.99 -4.05
N GLY A 118 -11.89 13.40 -4.55
CA GLY A 118 -11.72 13.02 -5.95
C GLY A 118 -12.05 11.56 -6.26
N ILE A 119 -12.32 10.74 -5.24
CA ILE A 119 -12.63 9.32 -5.40
C ILE A 119 -14.14 9.13 -5.53
N ALA A 120 -14.56 8.58 -6.68
CA ALA A 120 -15.96 8.26 -6.91
C ALA A 120 -16.42 7.09 -6.00
N PRO A 121 -17.68 7.09 -5.52
CA PRO A 121 -18.23 6.00 -4.70
C PRO A 121 -18.08 4.60 -5.30
N GLU A 122 -18.14 4.47 -6.62
CA GLU A 122 -17.96 3.21 -7.35
C GLU A 122 -16.56 2.62 -7.17
N VAL A 123 -15.54 3.47 -7.12
CA VAL A 123 -14.14 3.06 -6.88
C VAL A 123 -13.99 2.56 -5.44
N SER A 124 -14.62 3.22 -4.48
CA SER A 124 -14.67 2.75 -3.09
C SER A 124 -15.41 1.41 -2.97
N ARG A 125 -16.53 1.25 -3.69
CA ARG A 125 -17.28 -0.01 -3.78
C ARG A 125 -16.49 -1.13 -4.45
N ALA A 126 -15.67 -0.83 -5.45
CA ALA A 126 -14.83 -1.81 -6.13
C ALA A 126 -13.87 -2.54 -5.17
N MET A 127 -13.30 -1.81 -4.21
CA MET A 127 -12.50 -2.40 -3.12
C MET A 127 -13.31 -3.39 -2.29
N LEU A 128 -14.54 -3.04 -1.90
CA LEU A 128 -15.41 -3.93 -1.12
C LEU A 128 -15.77 -5.20 -1.91
N MET A 129 -16.06 -5.06 -3.20
CA MET A 129 -16.35 -6.18 -4.09
C MET A 129 -15.15 -7.11 -4.30
N GLY A 130 -13.98 -6.53 -4.55
CA GLY A 130 -12.73 -7.26 -4.80
C GLY A 130 -12.11 -7.85 -3.53
N TRP A 131 -12.48 -7.33 -2.35
CA TRP A 131 -11.94 -7.81 -1.09
C TRP A 131 -13.00 -8.44 -0.19
N HIS A 132 -13.78 -7.61 0.51
CA HIS A 132 -14.67 -8.04 1.59
C HIS A 132 -15.72 -9.07 1.15
N ALA A 133 -16.36 -8.83 0.01
CA ALA A 133 -17.43 -9.67 -0.51
C ALA A 133 -16.98 -11.11 -0.84
N GLN A 134 -15.68 -11.34 -1.02
CA GLN A 134 -15.17 -12.65 -1.42
C GLN A 134 -14.56 -13.45 -0.26
N ASN A 135 -14.57 -12.92 0.97
CA ASN A 135 -14.01 -13.61 2.13
C ASN A 135 -14.72 -14.95 2.40
N GLY A 136 -16.04 -15.02 2.23
CA GLY A 136 -16.79 -16.28 2.37
C GLY A 136 -16.32 -17.35 1.39
N VAL A 137 -16.13 -17.00 0.12
CA VAL A 137 -15.61 -17.91 -0.90
C VAL A 137 -14.21 -18.41 -0.54
N MET A 138 -13.32 -17.52 -0.09
CA MET A 138 -11.96 -17.89 0.32
C MET A 138 -11.96 -18.85 1.52
N LEU A 139 -12.87 -18.65 2.47
CA LEU A 139 -13.06 -19.49 3.65
C LEU A 139 -13.87 -20.77 3.38
N ARG A 140 -14.28 -21.02 2.13
CA ARG A 140 -15.20 -22.11 1.75
C ARG A 140 -16.53 -22.07 2.52
N ASN A 141 -17.00 -20.87 2.83
CA ASN A 141 -18.30 -20.60 3.42
C ASN A 141 -19.12 -19.66 2.52
N PRO A 142 -19.88 -20.19 1.55
CA PRO A 142 -20.65 -19.38 0.61
C PRO A 142 -21.79 -18.60 1.28
N ARG A 143 -22.10 -18.88 2.55
CA ARG A 143 -23.12 -18.19 3.34
C ARG A 143 -22.61 -16.88 3.97
N LEU A 144 -21.31 -16.61 3.90
CA LEU A 144 -20.72 -15.41 4.47
C LEU A 144 -20.70 -14.26 3.45
N GLY A 145 -21.33 -13.14 3.79
CA GLY A 145 -21.32 -11.90 3.02
C GLY A 145 -20.79 -10.71 3.83
N PHE A 146 -20.63 -9.57 3.15
CA PHE A 146 -20.33 -8.28 3.77
C PHE A 146 -21.46 -7.30 3.50
N VAL A 147 -21.89 -6.57 4.53
CA VAL A 147 -22.90 -5.52 4.45
C VAL A 147 -22.24 -4.19 4.77
N CYS A 148 -22.23 -3.28 3.80
CA CYS A 148 -21.69 -1.93 3.98
C CYS A 148 -22.80 -0.97 4.41
N THR A 149 -22.59 -0.26 5.51
CA THR A 149 -23.55 0.71 6.06
C THR A 149 -23.14 2.14 5.74
N LYS A 150 -21.84 2.46 5.76
CA LYS A 150 -21.32 3.80 5.46
C LYS A 150 -20.11 3.78 4.54
N GLN A 151 -19.92 4.83 3.76
CA GLN A 151 -18.68 5.09 3.01
C GLN A 151 -18.24 6.54 3.16
N THR A 152 -16.95 6.75 3.42
CA THR A 152 -16.38 8.11 3.45
C THR A 152 -16.44 8.82 2.10
N ALA A 153 -16.38 8.08 0.99
CA ALA A 153 -16.52 8.63 -0.35
C ALA A 153 -17.93 9.21 -0.60
N ASP A 154 -18.92 8.78 0.18
CA ASP A 154 -20.28 9.35 0.21
C ASP A 154 -20.40 10.52 1.21
N GLY A 155 -19.29 10.99 1.79
CA GLY A 155 -19.28 12.03 2.83
C GLY A 155 -19.67 11.55 4.22
N GLN A 156 -19.74 10.24 4.46
CA GLN A 156 -20.12 9.68 5.76
C GLN A 156 -18.91 9.53 6.70
N SER A 157 -19.16 9.32 7.99
CA SER A 157 -18.14 9.40 9.06
C SER A 157 -17.06 8.29 9.05
N GLY A 158 -17.14 7.34 8.14
CA GLY A 158 -16.23 6.20 8.03
C GLY A 158 -16.64 5.28 6.89
N LEU A 159 -15.77 4.31 6.57
CA LEU A 159 -16.21 3.11 5.85
C LEU A 159 -16.60 2.07 6.91
N GLU A 160 -17.88 1.76 6.99
CA GLU A 160 -18.46 0.93 8.06
C GLU A 160 -19.25 -0.23 7.44
N GLY A 161 -19.18 -1.39 8.09
CA GLY A 161 -19.96 -2.54 7.70
C GLY A 161 -19.70 -3.75 8.58
N TYR A 162 -20.34 -4.86 8.25
CA TYR A 162 -20.20 -6.10 9.01
C TYR A 162 -20.16 -7.32 8.11
N TYR A 163 -19.49 -8.34 8.61
CA TYR A 163 -19.58 -9.69 8.09
C TYR A 163 -20.81 -10.36 8.68
N TYR A 164 -21.59 -11.05 7.85
CA TYR A 164 -22.75 -11.80 8.29
C TYR A 164 -22.83 -13.17 7.63
N GLU A 165 -23.00 -14.21 8.42
CA GLU A 165 -23.23 -15.57 7.96
C GLU A 165 -24.73 -15.88 7.92
N TYR A 166 -25.27 -16.07 6.73
CA TYR A 166 -26.68 -16.34 6.46
C TYR A 166 -27.05 -17.82 6.62
N ASP A 167 -28.35 -18.13 6.65
CA ASP A 167 -28.85 -19.51 6.72
C ASP A 167 -28.85 -20.23 5.35
N HIS A 168 -28.49 -19.53 4.28
CA HIS A 168 -28.43 -20.03 2.91
C HIS A 168 -27.16 -19.56 2.22
N ASP A 169 -26.79 -20.27 1.16
CA ASP A 169 -25.65 -19.91 0.31
C ASP A 169 -25.96 -18.65 -0.50
N LEU A 170 -25.04 -17.67 -0.49
CA LEU A 170 -25.21 -16.42 -1.19
C LEU A 170 -24.84 -16.53 -2.67
N LEU A 171 -25.72 -16.02 -3.53
CA LEU A 171 -25.42 -15.75 -4.92
C LEU A 171 -24.34 -14.65 -5.03
N PRO A 172 -23.56 -14.58 -6.13
CA PRO A 172 -22.49 -13.60 -6.27
C PRO A 172 -22.88 -12.15 -6.00
N HIS A 173 -24.11 -11.76 -6.35
CA HIS A 173 -24.63 -10.40 -6.14
C HIS A 173 -25.12 -10.14 -4.71
N GLU A 174 -25.32 -11.17 -3.90
CA GLU A 174 -25.76 -11.06 -2.50
C GLU A 174 -24.58 -10.94 -1.52
N ARG A 175 -23.36 -11.25 -1.98
CA ARG A 175 -22.13 -11.23 -1.17
C ARG A 175 -21.72 -9.83 -0.70
N LEU A 176 -22.11 -8.79 -1.43
CA LEU A 176 -22.01 -7.40 -0.99
C LEU A 176 -23.39 -6.77 -0.98
N ARG A 177 -23.86 -6.37 0.19
CA ARG A 177 -25.11 -5.61 0.36
C ARG A 177 -24.83 -4.24 0.93
N PHE A 178 -25.79 -3.34 0.77
CA PHE A 178 -25.76 -2.01 1.38
C PHE A 178 -26.97 -1.84 2.29
N ALA A 179 -26.74 -1.48 3.55
CA ALA A 179 -27.76 -1.24 4.55
C ALA A 179 -27.52 0.12 5.23
N ARG A 180 -27.81 1.20 4.50
CA ARG A 180 -27.46 2.58 4.90
C ARG A 180 -28.18 3.10 6.14
N HIS A 181 -29.18 2.37 6.63
CA HIS A 181 -29.98 2.71 7.80
C HIS A 181 -29.50 2.01 9.08
N GLU A 182 -28.52 1.11 8.97
CA GLU A 182 -27.94 0.42 10.10
C GLU A 182 -26.66 1.13 10.56
N ASP A 183 -26.38 1.06 11.85
CA ASP A 183 -25.21 1.65 12.48
C ASP A 183 -24.49 0.59 13.31
N ALA A 184 -23.16 0.62 13.26
CA ALA A 184 -22.34 -0.21 14.13
C ALA A 184 -22.48 0.23 15.61
N PRO A 185 -22.35 -0.70 16.58
CA PRO A 185 -22.29 -0.33 17.99
C PRO A 185 -21.03 0.49 18.30
N ASP A 186 -21.01 1.17 19.45
CA ASP A 186 -19.85 1.94 19.89
C ASP A 186 -18.61 1.05 20.05
N PHE A 187 -17.45 1.55 19.60
CA PHE A 187 -16.19 0.82 19.69
C PHE A 187 -15.63 0.83 21.11
N ASP A 188 -15.34 -0.36 21.64
CA ASP A 188 -14.63 -0.55 22.91
C ASP A 188 -13.22 -1.14 22.65
N PRO A 189 -12.14 -0.35 22.83
CA PRO A 189 -10.76 -0.80 22.65
C PRO A 189 -10.32 -1.95 23.58
N GLU A 190 -10.97 -2.12 24.73
CA GLU A 190 -10.64 -3.20 25.67
C GLU A 190 -11.21 -4.55 25.23
N GLN A 191 -12.25 -4.56 24.40
CA GLN A 191 -12.84 -5.77 23.82
C GLN A 191 -12.23 -6.15 22.46
N ALA A 192 -11.42 -5.26 21.86
CA ALA A 192 -10.80 -5.51 20.58
C ALA A 192 -9.65 -6.54 20.69
N PRO A 193 -9.46 -7.42 19.68
CA PRO A 193 -8.36 -8.37 19.68
C PRO A 193 -7.02 -7.61 19.65
N ARG A 194 -6.03 -8.09 20.40
CA ARG A 194 -4.69 -7.47 20.45
C ARG A 194 -3.66 -8.35 19.80
N LEU A 195 -2.71 -7.72 19.10
CA LEU A 195 -1.53 -8.44 18.63
C LEU A 195 -0.72 -8.93 19.83
N PRO A 196 -0.12 -10.14 19.78
CA PRO A 196 0.80 -10.60 20.81
C PRO A 196 2.02 -9.66 20.85
N THR A 197 2.10 -8.79 21.87
CA THR A 197 3.11 -7.71 21.94
C THR A 197 4.55 -8.22 21.96
N ARG A 198 4.80 -9.43 22.49
CA ARG A 198 6.12 -10.09 22.45
C ARG A 198 6.61 -10.41 21.04
N GLU A 199 5.69 -10.64 20.09
CA GLU A 199 6.03 -11.00 18.72
C GLU A 199 6.13 -9.77 17.80
N TRP A 200 5.62 -8.61 18.23
CA TRP A 200 5.51 -7.40 17.41
C TRP A 200 6.17 -6.17 18.08
N PRO A 201 7.51 -6.16 18.28
CA PRO A 201 8.20 -4.98 18.80
C PRO A 201 8.09 -3.79 17.83
N ALA A 202 8.25 -2.56 18.36
CA ALA A 202 8.04 -1.32 17.61
C ALA A 202 8.82 -1.24 16.28
N ALA A 203 10.08 -1.69 16.26
CA ALA A 203 10.88 -1.73 15.03
C ALA A 203 10.30 -2.72 13.98
N ARG A 204 9.79 -3.88 14.43
CA ARG A 204 9.12 -4.84 13.54
C ARG A 204 7.81 -4.27 13.00
N LEU A 205 7.05 -3.55 13.83
CA LEU A 205 5.84 -2.85 13.41
C LEU A 205 6.13 -1.77 12.37
N ALA A 206 7.16 -0.95 12.56
CA ALA A 206 7.54 0.07 11.59
C ALA A 206 7.97 -0.52 10.24
N LYS A 207 8.77 -1.60 10.27
CA LYS A 207 9.13 -2.33 9.04
C LYS A 207 7.91 -2.98 8.39
N ALA A 208 6.97 -3.50 9.18
CA ALA A 208 5.73 -4.08 8.68
C ALA A 208 4.81 -3.03 8.07
N HIS A 209 4.71 -1.83 8.66
CA HIS A 209 3.97 -0.69 8.13
C HIS A 209 4.52 -0.26 6.76
N ARG A 210 5.84 -0.13 6.63
CA ARG A 210 6.50 0.10 5.34
C ARG A 210 6.13 -0.95 4.29
N ASN A 211 6.29 -2.22 4.65
CA ASN A 211 5.98 -3.32 3.73
C ASN A 211 4.49 -3.36 3.36
N TYR A 212 3.60 -3.01 4.30
CA TYR A 212 2.17 -2.91 4.08
C TYR A 212 1.84 -1.87 3.01
N ALA A 213 2.39 -0.65 3.12
CA ALA A 213 2.18 0.39 2.12
C ALA A 213 2.79 0.01 0.75
N MET A 214 4.00 -0.55 0.73
CA MET A 214 4.64 -1.04 -0.49
C MET A 214 3.80 -2.11 -1.20
N GLU A 215 3.13 -2.98 -0.44
CA GLU A 215 2.35 -4.10 -0.98
C GLU A 215 1.20 -3.65 -1.89
N TYR A 216 0.59 -2.50 -1.62
CA TYR A 216 -0.45 -1.93 -2.49
C TYR A 216 0.08 -1.62 -3.88
N VAL A 217 1.26 -0.98 -3.95
CA VAL A 217 1.91 -0.66 -5.22
C VAL A 217 2.43 -1.93 -5.90
N ARG A 218 2.95 -2.89 -5.12
CA ARG A 218 3.37 -4.22 -5.63
C ARG A 218 2.22 -5.01 -6.25
N SER A 219 1.00 -4.84 -5.74
CA SER A 219 -0.21 -5.43 -6.32
C SER A 219 -0.68 -4.65 -7.55
N ALA A 220 -0.60 -3.31 -7.49
CA ALA A 220 -0.98 -2.40 -8.56
C ALA A 220 -0.20 -2.61 -9.86
N PHE A 221 1.11 -2.79 -9.78
CA PHE A 221 1.99 -2.86 -10.95
C PHE A 221 1.66 -4.02 -11.91
N PRO A 222 1.65 -5.29 -11.44
CA PRO A 222 1.28 -6.40 -12.31
C PRO A 222 -0.21 -6.41 -12.66
N THR A 223 -1.08 -5.77 -11.88
CA THR A 223 -2.50 -5.60 -12.24
C THR A 223 -2.67 -4.59 -13.38
N ALA A 224 -1.92 -3.49 -13.35
CA ALA A 224 -1.88 -2.52 -14.44
C ALA A 224 -1.39 -3.17 -15.75
N LEU A 225 -0.34 -4.00 -15.69
CA LEU A 225 0.13 -4.76 -16.86
C LEU A 225 -0.95 -5.69 -17.43
N GLN A 226 -1.66 -6.40 -16.56
CA GLN A 226 -2.73 -7.32 -16.97
C GLN A 226 -3.89 -6.58 -17.65
N LEU A 227 -4.26 -5.41 -17.13
CA LEU A 227 -5.42 -4.66 -17.61
C LEU A 227 -5.13 -3.79 -18.84
N TRP A 228 -3.94 -3.18 -18.90
CA TRP A 228 -3.65 -2.12 -19.89
C TRP A 228 -2.52 -2.50 -20.85
N GLY A 229 -1.88 -3.65 -20.65
CA GLY A 229 -0.68 -4.02 -21.40
C GLY A 229 0.56 -3.20 -20.98
N PRO A 230 1.74 -3.56 -21.50
CA PRO A 230 3.02 -3.05 -21.01
C PRO A 230 3.21 -1.54 -21.22
N ASP A 231 2.85 -1.01 -22.39
CA ASP A 231 3.13 0.38 -22.75
C ASP A 231 2.25 1.36 -21.94
N GLU A 232 0.94 1.11 -21.89
CA GLU A 232 0.03 1.97 -21.14
C GLU A 232 0.25 1.86 -19.64
N ALA A 233 0.48 0.65 -19.12
CA ALA A 233 0.80 0.47 -17.71
C ALA A 233 2.07 1.24 -17.32
N ALA A 234 3.14 1.10 -18.11
CA ALA A 234 4.38 1.80 -17.84
C ALA A 234 4.19 3.32 -17.88
N HIS A 235 3.48 3.84 -18.88
CA HIS A 235 3.19 5.26 -19.00
C HIS A 235 2.40 5.80 -17.79
N ARG A 236 1.26 5.17 -17.47
CA ARG A 236 0.36 5.62 -16.39
C ARG A 236 1.04 5.56 -15.03
N LEU A 237 1.70 4.45 -14.72
CA LEU A 237 2.41 4.25 -13.44
C LEU A 237 3.58 5.24 -13.31
N ARG A 238 4.37 5.45 -14.37
CA ARG A 238 5.49 6.43 -14.36
C ARG A 238 4.99 7.84 -14.15
N MET A 239 3.91 8.24 -14.84
CA MET A 239 3.36 9.59 -14.74
C MET A 239 2.75 9.87 -13.37
N ALA A 240 2.02 8.92 -12.79
CA ALA A 240 1.57 9.02 -11.40
C ALA A 240 2.78 9.12 -10.44
N GLY A 241 3.81 8.30 -10.67
CA GLY A 241 5.04 8.30 -9.88
C GLY A 241 5.75 9.64 -9.91
N ARG A 242 5.89 10.26 -11.09
CA ARG A 242 6.50 11.59 -11.24
C ARG A 242 5.77 12.66 -10.44
N MET A 243 4.43 12.69 -10.51
CA MET A 243 3.65 13.69 -9.79
C MET A 243 3.74 13.49 -8.28
N ILE A 244 3.70 12.24 -7.82
CA ILE A 244 3.82 11.93 -6.38
C ILE A 244 5.23 12.20 -5.87
N GLY A 245 6.27 11.75 -6.58
CA GLY A 245 7.66 12.04 -6.23
C GLY A 245 7.91 13.54 -6.10
N MET A 246 7.41 14.34 -7.04
CA MET A 246 7.53 15.80 -6.98
C MET A 246 6.80 16.41 -5.77
N GLN A 247 5.60 15.94 -5.44
CA GLN A 247 4.83 16.46 -4.31
C GLN A 247 5.42 16.05 -2.95
N PHE A 248 5.94 14.83 -2.84
CA PHE A 248 6.35 14.24 -1.57
C PHE A 248 7.86 14.33 -1.29
N HIS A 249 8.68 14.72 -2.27
CA HIS A 249 10.15 14.78 -2.13
C HIS A 249 10.60 15.46 -0.83
N HIS A 250 10.17 16.70 -0.58
CA HIS A 250 10.63 17.45 0.58
C HIS A 250 10.17 16.83 1.92
N GLN A 251 9.00 16.19 1.95
CA GLN A 251 8.54 15.47 3.14
C GLN A 251 9.39 14.21 3.35
N THR A 252 9.54 13.39 2.31
CA THR A 252 10.36 12.18 2.35
C THR A 252 11.80 12.49 2.76
N ALA A 253 12.41 13.53 2.19
CA ALA A 253 13.76 13.97 2.52
C ALA A 253 13.89 14.36 4.00
N ARG A 254 12.93 15.13 4.54
CA ARG A 254 12.93 15.47 5.97
C ARG A 254 12.82 14.23 6.86
N ASP A 255 11.96 13.28 6.49
CA ASP A 255 11.70 12.09 7.30
C ASP A 255 12.84 11.06 7.23
N LEU A 256 13.59 11.03 6.11
CA LEU A 256 14.84 10.28 6.01
C LEU A 256 15.96 10.90 6.88
N GLY A 257 15.92 12.21 7.10
CA GLY A 257 16.79 12.91 8.05
C GLY A 257 18.21 13.20 7.55
N GLY A 258 18.49 13.03 6.25
CA GLY A 258 19.77 13.39 5.64
C GLY A 258 19.86 14.86 5.22
N ASP A 259 21.09 15.38 5.10
CA ASP A 259 21.37 16.78 4.73
C ASP A 259 21.51 16.99 3.21
N TYR A 260 20.40 16.95 2.47
CA TYR A 260 20.41 16.95 1.01
C TYR A 260 20.58 18.35 0.40
N THR A 261 21.83 18.72 0.09
CA THR A 261 22.17 19.90 -0.72
C THR A 261 21.41 19.90 -2.05
N PRO A 262 20.96 21.05 -2.58
CA PRO A 262 20.14 21.11 -3.80
C PRO A 262 20.96 20.93 -5.10
N ASP A 263 21.81 19.91 -5.14
CA ASP A 263 22.74 19.57 -6.22
C ASP A 263 22.80 18.05 -6.47
N ALA A 264 23.58 17.62 -7.46
CA ALA A 264 23.71 16.21 -7.82
C ALA A 264 24.17 15.34 -6.63
N ALA A 265 25.04 15.85 -5.76
CA ALA A 265 25.55 15.11 -4.61
C ALA A 265 24.47 14.91 -3.52
N GLY A 266 23.66 15.93 -3.25
CA GLY A 266 22.55 15.81 -2.32
C GLY A 266 21.46 14.90 -2.85
N PHE A 267 21.14 14.95 -4.15
CA PHE A 267 20.19 14.01 -4.73
C PHE A 267 20.71 12.57 -4.74
N ALA A 268 21.97 12.34 -5.06
CA ALA A 268 22.58 11.00 -5.04
C ALA A 268 22.49 10.35 -3.64
N ARG A 269 22.77 11.12 -2.58
CA ARG A 269 22.59 10.65 -1.21
C ARG A 269 21.13 10.40 -0.87
N PHE A 270 20.20 11.25 -1.31
CA PHE A 270 18.77 11.01 -1.11
C PHE A 270 18.32 9.67 -1.72
N VAL A 271 18.76 9.36 -2.95
CA VAL A 271 18.45 8.09 -3.61
C VAL A 271 19.03 6.91 -2.83
N ALA A 272 20.29 7.00 -2.38
CA ALA A 272 20.94 5.95 -1.60
C ALA A 272 20.26 5.71 -0.23
N ASP A 273 19.93 6.79 0.50
CA ASP A 273 19.23 6.70 1.80
C ASP A 273 17.82 6.11 1.63
N LEU A 274 17.13 6.48 0.54
CA LEU A 274 15.83 5.90 0.21
C LEU A 274 15.94 4.40 -0.13
N GLY A 275 16.97 3.99 -0.88
CA GLY A 275 17.28 2.58 -1.15
C GLY A 275 17.54 1.77 0.13
N ALA A 276 18.37 2.31 1.03
CA ALA A 276 18.60 1.74 2.35
C ALA A 276 17.31 1.65 3.19
N ALA A 277 16.44 2.65 3.09
CA ALA A 277 15.14 2.66 3.77
C ALA A 277 14.16 1.62 3.19
N HIS A 278 14.22 1.30 1.89
CA HIS A 278 13.53 0.13 1.32
C HIS A 278 14.04 -1.18 1.91
N GLY A 279 15.29 -1.21 2.36
CA GLY A 279 15.97 -2.39 2.89
C GLY A 279 16.96 -3.01 1.90
N ASP A 280 17.38 -2.26 0.89
CA ASP A 280 18.37 -2.65 -0.10
C ASP A 280 19.74 -2.04 0.26
N ASP A 281 20.84 -2.62 -0.23
CA ASP A 281 22.17 -2.04 -0.02
C ASP A 281 22.43 -0.97 -1.08
N SER A 282 22.88 0.22 -0.68
CA SER A 282 23.01 1.36 -1.60
C SER A 282 24.29 2.15 -1.34
N ARG A 283 25.00 2.48 -2.42
CA ARG A 283 26.25 3.24 -2.37
C ARG A 283 26.27 4.35 -3.42
N VAL A 284 27.04 5.39 -3.14
CA VAL A 284 27.26 6.52 -4.04
C VAL A 284 28.72 6.55 -4.45
N GLU A 285 28.99 6.65 -5.74
CA GLU A 285 30.32 6.74 -6.33
C GLU A 285 30.41 8.00 -7.20
N ARG A 286 31.55 8.70 -7.14
CA ARG A 286 31.80 9.88 -7.98
C ARG A 286 32.61 9.48 -9.20
N ARG A 287 32.11 9.81 -10.39
CA ARG A 287 32.84 9.65 -11.65
C ARG A 287 33.89 10.75 -11.83
N ALA A 288 34.88 10.46 -12.67
CA ALA A 288 35.94 11.42 -13.01
C ALA A 288 35.41 12.67 -13.74
N ASP A 289 34.30 12.56 -14.47
CA ASP A 289 33.63 13.66 -15.16
C ASP A 289 32.74 14.52 -14.23
N GLY A 290 32.68 14.18 -12.94
CA GLY A 290 31.89 14.89 -11.93
C GLY A 290 30.48 14.36 -11.72
N ALA A 291 29.99 13.44 -12.55
CA ALA A 291 28.69 12.78 -12.35
C ALA A 291 28.70 11.87 -11.12
N LEU A 292 27.52 11.64 -10.54
CA LEU A 292 27.34 10.78 -9.36
C LEU A 292 26.59 9.51 -9.77
N ASP A 293 27.18 8.36 -9.51
CA ASP A 293 26.53 7.07 -9.65
C ASP A 293 25.96 6.62 -8.32
N VAL A 294 24.71 6.17 -8.33
CA VAL A 294 24.09 5.47 -7.20
C VAL A 294 23.86 4.03 -7.61
N HIS A 295 24.45 3.10 -6.88
CA HIS A 295 24.25 1.67 -7.08
C HIS A 295 23.42 1.12 -5.94
N GLN A 296 22.36 0.38 -6.27
CA GLN A 296 21.56 -0.35 -5.31
C GLN A 296 21.60 -1.85 -5.63
N ASP A 297 22.03 -2.63 -4.64
CA ASP A 297 22.06 -4.08 -4.66
C ASP A 297 20.84 -4.64 -3.93
N GLY A 298 20.01 -5.37 -4.68
CA GLY A 298 18.70 -5.80 -4.25
C GLY A 298 17.58 -4.84 -4.68
N TRP A 299 16.36 -5.37 -4.64
CA TRP A 299 15.16 -4.58 -4.90
C TRP A 299 14.01 -5.12 -4.08
N THR A 300 13.92 -4.69 -2.83
CA THR A 300 12.91 -5.14 -1.87
C THR A 300 11.50 -4.93 -2.40
N PHE A 301 11.28 -3.89 -3.21
CA PHE A 301 10.01 -3.66 -3.89
C PHE A 301 9.63 -4.78 -4.86
N LEU A 302 10.55 -5.48 -5.51
CA LEU A 302 10.25 -6.63 -6.38
C LEU A 302 10.53 -8.00 -5.74
N ALA A 303 11.08 -8.04 -4.52
CA ALA A 303 11.42 -9.30 -3.86
C ALA A 303 10.24 -10.30 -3.86
N GLY A 304 10.47 -11.54 -4.30
CA GLY A 304 9.45 -12.59 -4.37
C GLY A 304 8.48 -12.50 -5.56
N LEU A 305 8.71 -11.60 -6.53
CA LEU A 305 8.05 -11.62 -7.83
C LEU A 305 8.95 -12.37 -8.81
N GLU A 306 8.55 -13.58 -9.20
CA GLU A 306 9.37 -14.50 -10.02
C GLU A 306 9.57 -14.00 -11.46
N GLU A 307 8.60 -13.26 -12.00
CA GLU A 307 8.70 -12.61 -13.31
C GLU A 307 8.25 -11.15 -13.21
N CYS A 308 9.15 -10.23 -13.58
CA CYS A 308 8.86 -8.80 -13.65
C CYS A 308 9.06 -8.32 -15.09
N HIS A 309 7.99 -7.81 -15.70
CA HIS A 309 8.07 -7.25 -17.04
C HIS A 309 9.06 -6.06 -17.05
N PRO A 310 9.99 -5.95 -18.04
CA PRO A 310 11.02 -4.91 -18.05
C PRO A 310 10.49 -3.48 -17.94
N ALA A 311 9.26 -3.25 -18.39
CA ALA A 311 8.60 -1.95 -18.32
C ALA A 311 8.29 -1.48 -16.88
N LEU A 312 8.25 -2.38 -15.89
CA LEU A 312 7.95 -2.01 -14.50
C LEU A 312 9.08 -1.21 -13.85
N GLY A 313 10.34 -1.42 -14.26
CA GLY A 313 11.44 -0.70 -13.65
C GLY A 313 11.45 0.79 -13.98
N PRO A 314 11.43 1.18 -15.26
CA PRO A 314 11.27 2.58 -15.65
C PRO A 314 9.96 3.20 -15.11
N ALA A 315 8.89 2.40 -14.99
CA ALA A 315 7.64 2.86 -14.39
C ALA A 315 7.80 3.23 -12.91
N TRP A 316 8.44 2.35 -12.14
CA TRP A 316 8.77 2.60 -10.73
C TRP A 316 9.72 3.79 -10.57
N ASN A 317 10.72 3.89 -11.44
CA ASN A 317 11.68 5.01 -11.46
C ASN A 317 11.02 6.38 -11.68
N GLY A 318 9.79 6.42 -12.20
CA GLY A 318 8.99 7.65 -12.28
C GLY A 318 8.90 8.39 -10.93
N LEU A 319 8.89 7.67 -9.80
CA LEU A 319 8.96 8.27 -8.46
C LEU A 319 10.24 9.11 -8.29
N LEU A 320 11.41 8.54 -8.58
CA LEU A 320 12.69 9.24 -8.44
C LEU A 320 12.84 10.38 -9.44
N GLU A 321 12.31 10.24 -10.66
CA GLU A 321 12.26 11.33 -11.63
C GLU A 321 11.45 12.52 -11.10
N GLY A 322 10.32 12.26 -10.44
CA GLY A 322 9.53 13.27 -9.75
C GLY A 322 10.30 13.92 -8.60
N CYS A 323 10.93 13.10 -7.75
CA CYS A 323 11.74 13.60 -6.64
C CYS A 323 12.88 14.49 -7.12
N MET A 324 13.57 14.11 -8.20
CA MET A 324 14.64 14.91 -8.80
C MET A 324 14.13 16.28 -9.24
N GLN A 325 12.97 16.34 -9.91
CA GLN A 325 12.42 17.62 -10.38
C GLN A 325 12.11 18.59 -9.24
N ALA A 326 11.61 18.08 -8.10
CA ALA A 326 11.41 18.89 -6.90
C ALA A 326 12.72 19.24 -6.17
N HIS A 327 13.69 18.32 -6.17
CA HIS A 327 15.01 18.53 -5.58
C HIS A 327 15.77 19.64 -6.30
N ASN A 328 15.93 19.49 -7.63
CA ASN A 328 16.54 20.46 -8.51
C ASN A 328 16.13 20.16 -9.96
N ARG A 329 15.27 21.00 -10.54
CA ARG A 329 14.73 20.87 -11.90
C ARG A 329 15.74 20.95 -13.05
N ARG A 330 17.03 21.18 -12.76
CA ARG A 330 18.11 21.27 -13.75
C ARG A 330 18.97 20.02 -13.81
N LEU A 331 18.79 19.08 -12.87
CA LEU A 331 19.53 17.82 -12.88
C LEU A 331 19.01 16.88 -13.96
N GLU A 332 19.89 15.99 -14.39
CA GLU A 332 19.57 14.86 -15.26
C GLU A 332 19.71 13.54 -14.48
N LEU A 333 18.84 12.58 -14.78
CA LEU A 333 18.83 11.25 -14.15
C LEU A 333 18.69 10.18 -15.22
N ASP A 334 19.78 9.42 -15.41
CA ASP A 334 19.76 8.18 -16.18
C ASP A 334 19.50 7.01 -15.22
N PHE A 335 18.64 6.07 -15.60
CA PHE A 335 18.29 4.90 -14.80
C PHE A 335 18.48 3.61 -15.58
N HIS A 336 19.13 2.64 -14.93
CA HIS A 336 19.30 1.29 -15.44
C HIS A 336 18.90 0.28 -14.36
N SER A 337 18.23 -0.79 -14.79
CA SER A 337 17.91 -1.93 -13.94
C SER A 337 18.35 -3.21 -14.62
N GLY A 338 18.88 -4.15 -13.83
CA GLY A 338 19.41 -5.41 -14.33
C GLY A 338 19.57 -6.45 -13.23
N ARG A 339 20.51 -7.36 -13.44
CA ARG A 339 20.91 -8.40 -12.48
C ARG A 339 22.38 -8.24 -12.13
N ASN A 340 22.75 -8.47 -10.88
CA ASN A 340 24.15 -8.55 -10.46
C ASN A 340 24.74 -9.96 -10.74
N GLU A 341 26.02 -10.15 -10.44
CA GLU A 341 26.74 -11.42 -10.68
C GLU A 341 26.11 -12.63 -9.97
N SER A 342 25.44 -12.39 -8.84
CA SER A 342 24.72 -13.43 -8.08
C SER A 342 23.30 -13.71 -8.59
N GLY A 343 22.86 -13.04 -9.67
CA GLY A 343 21.50 -13.13 -10.19
C GLY A 343 20.45 -12.32 -9.40
N GLY A 344 20.87 -11.59 -8.37
CA GLY A 344 20.04 -10.64 -7.62
C GLY A 344 19.70 -9.41 -8.47
N HIS A 345 18.64 -8.68 -8.11
CA HIS A 345 18.35 -7.40 -8.78
C HIS A 345 19.45 -6.37 -8.51
N SER A 346 19.78 -5.57 -9.52
CA SER A 346 20.67 -4.41 -9.39
C SER A 346 20.06 -3.21 -10.08
N LEU A 347 20.11 -2.06 -9.42
CA LEU A 347 19.69 -0.77 -9.95
C LEU A 347 20.87 0.19 -9.97
N ALA A 348 20.93 1.04 -10.98
CA ALA A 348 21.92 2.08 -11.10
C ALA A 348 21.28 3.38 -11.59
N TRP A 349 21.73 4.49 -11.00
CA TRP A 349 21.40 5.83 -11.45
C TRP A 349 22.67 6.61 -11.73
N THR A 350 22.69 7.41 -12.80
CA THR A 350 23.71 8.44 -13.03
C THR A 350 23.06 9.81 -12.96
N ILE A 351 23.57 10.68 -12.10
CA ILE A 351 23.03 12.01 -11.82
C ILE A 351 24.03 13.08 -12.27
N ARG A 352 23.56 14.05 -13.07
CA ARG A 352 24.36 15.17 -13.58
C ARG A 352 23.74 16.52 -13.24
#